data_AF-A0A7X6PZY7-F1
#
_entry.id   AF-A0A7X6PZY7-F1
#
_cell.length_a   1.000
_cell.length_b   1.000
_cell.length_c   1.000
_cell.angle_alpha   90.00
_cell.angle_beta   90.00
_cell.angle_gamma   90.00
#
_symmetry.space_group_name_H-M   'P 1'
#
loop_
_entity.id
_entity.type
_entity.pdbx_description
1 polymer ?
#
loop_
_entity_poly.entity_id
_entity_poly.type
_entity_poly.pdbx_seq_one_letter_code
_entity_poly.pdbx_strand_id
1 'polypeptide(L)'
;MKKNIFLNILIGIVGLLLAVSLASSLYVWLKWVPNPNTDDPIVDDKRPQISIVDYEVYADETLPFAFVLGEINIKSEEAIDVAISDFVTTQQINLNEVNAFLDDLLAFDINLRDPKHELDFDFSTNTTDATFKLFIPLRKNGSDTLTVFFKGEQEISVLFDLTNNQGEIIKLVDEDE
;
A
#
# COMPACT_ATOMS: atom_id res chain seq x y z
N MET A 1 5.82 -27.28 61.50
CA MET A 1 4.55 -27.74 60.89
C MET A 1 3.70 -26.64 60.23
N LYS A 2 3.82 -25.34 60.53
CA LYS A 2 2.94 -24.29 59.97
C LYS A 2 3.24 -23.83 58.52
N LYS A 3 4.47 -24.02 58.01
CA LYS A 3 4.87 -23.57 56.66
C LYS A 3 4.14 -24.32 55.52
N ASN A 4 3.88 -25.62 55.70
CA ASN A 4 3.24 -26.44 54.65
C ASN A 4 1.75 -26.12 54.48
N ILE A 5 1.09 -25.65 55.54
CA ILE A 5 -0.31 -25.24 55.51
C ILE A 5 -0.47 -23.94 54.71
N PHE A 6 0.42 -22.97 54.94
CA PHE A 6 0.41 -21.70 54.20
C PHE A 6 0.71 -21.88 52.71
N LEU A 7 1.64 -22.77 52.36
CA LEU A 7 1.97 -23.07 50.97
C LEU A 7 0.80 -23.74 50.23
N ASN A 8 0.11 -24.69 50.88
CA ASN A 8 -1.04 -25.36 50.28
C ASN A 8 -2.24 -24.43 50.10
N ILE A 9 -2.46 -23.47 51.02
CA ILE A 9 -3.49 -22.44 50.89
C ILE A 9 -3.16 -21.50 49.73
N LEU A 10 -1.89 -21.08 49.60
CA LEU A 10 -1.44 -20.21 48.51
C LEU A 10 -1.61 -20.89 47.14
N ILE A 11 -1.20 -22.16 47.02
CA ILE A 11 -1.37 -22.95 45.78
C ILE A 11 -2.87 -23.07 45.42
N GLY A 12 -3.74 -23.29 46.41
CA GLY A 12 -5.19 -23.34 46.19
C GLY A 12 -5.76 -22.03 45.66
N ILE A 13 -5.32 -20.89 46.19
CA ILE A 13 -5.77 -19.56 45.74
C ILE A 13 -5.26 -19.26 44.32
N VAL A 14 -3.99 -19.54 44.02
CA VAL A 14 -3.43 -19.34 42.67
C VAL A 14 -4.14 -20.25 41.65
N GLY A 15 -4.41 -21.50 42.01
CA GLY A 15 -5.17 -22.42 41.17
C GLY A 15 -6.59 -21.93 40.87
N LEU A 16 -7.28 -21.38 41.87
CA LEU A 16 -8.62 -20.81 41.71
C LEU A 16 -8.60 -19.58 40.79
N LEU A 17 -7.62 -18.69 40.97
CA LEU A 17 -7.48 -17.49 40.12
C LEU A 17 -7.19 -17.84 38.66
N LEU A 18 -6.35 -18.85 38.42
CA LEU A 18 -6.08 -19.35 37.07
C LEU A 18 -7.33 -19.97 36.43
N ALA A 19 -8.12 -20.75 37.17
CA ALA A 19 -9.36 -21.32 36.66
C ALA A 19 -10.39 -20.24 36.28
N VAL A 20 -10.52 -19.18 37.09
CA VAL A 20 -11.42 -18.06 36.80
C VAL A 20 -10.93 -17.24 35.60
N SER A 21 -9.62 -17.02 35.48
CA SER A 21 -9.02 -16.35 34.31
C SER A 21 -9.29 -17.11 33.02
N LEU A 22 -9.07 -18.43 33.01
CA LEU A 22 -9.33 -19.30 31.86
C LEU A 22 -10.83 -19.38 31.52
N ALA A 23 -11.71 -19.43 32.53
CA ALA A 23 -13.15 -19.40 32.30
C ALA A 23 -13.62 -18.05 31.71
N SER A 24 -12.98 -16.95 32.10
CA SER A 24 -13.31 -15.61 31.62
C SER A 24 -12.87 -15.41 30.17
N SER A 25 -11.67 -15.88 29.80
CA SER A 25 -11.22 -15.84 28.40
C SER A 25 -12.06 -16.74 27.50
N LEU A 26 -12.46 -17.93 27.98
CA LEU A 26 -13.40 -18.80 27.25
C LEU A 26 -14.77 -18.16 27.07
N TYR A 27 -15.28 -17.46 28.09
CA TYR A 27 -16.59 -16.81 28.04
C TYR A 27 -16.63 -15.65 27.03
N VAL A 28 -15.57 -14.84 26.93
CA VAL A 28 -15.45 -13.79 25.90
C VAL A 28 -15.44 -14.41 24.51
N TRP A 29 -14.75 -15.54 24.32
CA TRP A 29 -14.68 -16.23 23.04
C TRP A 29 -16.02 -16.91 22.65
N LEU A 30 -16.74 -17.51 23.62
CA LEU A 30 -18.03 -18.17 23.41
C LEU A 30 -19.22 -17.20 23.25
N LYS A 31 -19.11 -15.96 23.74
CA LYS A 31 -20.15 -14.92 23.60
C LYS A 31 -20.01 -14.09 22.33
N TRP A 32 -18.97 -14.29 21.53
CA TRP A 32 -18.89 -13.72 20.18
C TRP A 32 -19.81 -14.51 19.24
N VAL A 33 -21.11 -14.25 19.37
CA VAL A 33 -22.10 -14.53 18.34
C VAL A 33 -22.32 -13.19 17.65
N PRO A 34 -21.91 -13.02 16.37
CA PRO A 34 -22.27 -11.84 15.62
C PRO A 34 -23.78 -11.71 15.66
N ASN A 35 -24.30 -10.63 16.23
CA ASN A 35 -25.73 -10.34 16.18
C ASN A 35 -26.06 -10.03 14.71
N PRO A 36 -26.84 -10.86 14.00
CA PRO A 36 -27.03 -10.69 12.55
C PRO A 36 -27.89 -9.49 12.17
N ASN A 37 -28.33 -8.68 13.15
CA ASN A 37 -29.23 -7.54 12.99
C ASN A 37 -28.67 -6.23 13.56
N THR A 38 -27.36 -6.12 13.77
CA THR A 38 -26.77 -4.78 13.64
C THR A 38 -26.68 -4.53 12.16
N ASP A 39 -27.69 -3.86 11.61
CA ASP A 39 -27.47 -3.04 10.42
C ASP A 39 -26.25 -2.19 10.77
N ASP A 40 -25.09 -2.57 10.24
CA ASP A 40 -23.95 -1.67 10.22
C ASP A 40 -24.50 -0.35 9.70
N PRO A 41 -24.24 0.80 10.36
CA PRO A 41 -24.60 2.06 9.75
C PRO A 41 -24.00 2.01 8.35
N ILE A 42 -24.84 2.19 7.32
CA ILE A 42 -24.35 2.49 5.98
C ILE A 42 -23.63 3.82 6.16
N VAL A 43 -22.34 3.73 6.48
CA VAL A 43 -21.42 4.85 6.37
C VAL A 43 -21.40 5.08 4.88
N ASP A 44 -22.13 6.10 4.46
CA ASP A 44 -21.99 6.69 3.14
C ASP A 44 -20.52 7.10 3.04
N ASP A 45 -19.73 6.20 2.46
CA ASP A 45 -18.28 6.29 2.51
C ASP A 45 -17.85 7.30 1.44
N LYS A 46 -18.04 8.58 1.77
CA LYS A 46 -17.68 9.72 0.91
C LYS A 46 -16.18 9.89 0.74
N ARG A 47 -15.38 8.92 1.19
CA ARG A 47 -13.93 8.98 1.13
C ARG A 47 -13.49 8.81 -0.31
N PRO A 48 -12.45 9.56 -0.72
CA PRO A 48 -11.86 9.34 -2.02
C PRO A 48 -11.35 7.90 -2.14
N GLN A 49 -11.57 7.30 -3.30
CA GLN A 49 -11.17 5.94 -3.65
C GLN A 49 -10.05 6.02 -4.68
N ILE A 50 -8.98 5.25 -4.49
CA ILE A 50 -7.99 5.00 -5.54
C ILE A 50 -8.11 3.55 -5.98
N SER A 51 -8.11 3.35 -7.29
CA SER A 51 -8.10 2.04 -7.93
C SER A 51 -6.97 1.96 -8.94
N ILE A 52 -6.41 0.76 -9.14
CA ILE A 52 -5.49 0.48 -10.24
C ILE A 52 -6.34 0.15 -11.47
N VAL A 53 -6.11 0.88 -12.56
CA VAL A 53 -6.70 0.58 -13.87
C VAL A 53 -5.87 -0.48 -14.56
N ASP A 54 -4.56 -0.24 -14.65
CA ASP A 54 -3.58 -1.16 -15.23
C ASP A 54 -2.19 -0.88 -14.63
N TYR A 55 -1.29 -1.85 -14.71
CA TYR A 55 0.11 -1.64 -14.35
C TYR A 55 1.03 -2.70 -14.96
N GLU A 56 2.26 -2.29 -15.24
CA GLU A 56 3.35 -3.14 -15.67
C GLU A 56 4.57 -2.99 -14.76
N VAL A 57 5.20 -4.12 -14.43
CA VAL A 57 6.36 -4.21 -13.56
C VAL A 57 7.60 -4.47 -14.41
N TYR A 58 8.62 -3.64 -14.24
CA TYR A 58 9.89 -3.77 -14.94
C TYR A 58 10.97 -4.13 -13.92
N ALA A 59 11.33 -5.41 -13.87
CA ALA A 59 12.34 -5.93 -12.98
C ALA A 59 13.27 -6.88 -13.75
N ASP A 60 14.49 -6.42 -14.04
CA ASP A 60 15.52 -7.21 -14.71
C ASP A 60 16.88 -6.95 -14.05
N GLU A 61 17.79 -7.93 -14.17
CA GLU A 61 19.16 -7.84 -13.65
C GLU A 61 19.99 -6.77 -14.35
N THR A 62 19.63 -6.38 -15.58
CA THR A 62 20.32 -5.31 -16.32
C THR A 62 19.90 -3.92 -15.89
N LEU A 63 18.77 -3.76 -15.19
CA LEU A 63 18.31 -2.46 -14.73
C LEU A 63 18.99 -2.04 -13.43
N PRO A 64 19.26 -0.75 -13.24
CA PRO A 64 19.82 -0.25 -11.98
C PRO A 64 18.85 -0.45 -10.79
N PHE A 65 17.54 -0.51 -11.08
CA PHE A 65 16.48 -0.76 -10.12
C PHE A 65 15.21 -1.25 -10.83
N ALA A 66 14.34 -1.93 -10.10
CA ALA A 66 12.99 -2.25 -10.59
C ALA A 66 12.04 -1.05 -10.50
N PHE A 67 11.05 -0.97 -11.38
CA PHE A 67 10.02 0.08 -11.34
C PHE A 67 8.66 -0.41 -11.83
N VAL A 68 7.62 0.37 -11.55
CA VAL A 68 6.26 0.13 -12.03
C VAL A 68 5.83 1.31 -12.89
N LEU A 69 5.23 1.02 -14.04
CA LEU A 69 4.41 1.96 -14.80
C LEU A 69 2.95 1.64 -14.49
N GLY A 70 2.27 2.51 -13.76
CA GLY A 70 0.93 2.23 -13.24
C GLY A 70 -0.07 3.29 -13.64
N GLU A 71 -1.23 2.87 -14.13
CA GLU A 71 -2.38 3.75 -14.36
C GLU A 71 -3.33 3.62 -13.16
N ILE A 72 -3.53 4.73 -12.46
CA ILE A 72 -4.44 4.79 -11.31
C ILE A 72 -5.62 5.71 -11.61
N ASN A 73 -6.79 5.36 -11.08
CA ASN A 73 -7.98 6.20 -11.13
C ASN A 73 -8.37 6.61 -9.71
N ILE A 74 -8.59 7.91 -9.53
CA ILE A 74 -9.00 8.51 -8.26
C ILE A 74 -10.41 9.05 -8.43
N LYS A 75 -11.31 8.64 -7.54
CA LYS A 75 -12.72 9.04 -7.54
C LYS A 75 -13.14 9.54 -6.18
N SER A 76 -13.92 10.60 -6.15
CA SER A 76 -14.43 11.23 -4.95
C SER A 76 -15.82 11.81 -5.20
N GLU A 77 -16.66 11.86 -4.18
CA GLU A 77 -17.97 12.53 -4.26
C GLU A 77 -17.83 14.05 -4.35
N GLU A 78 -16.84 14.60 -3.66
CA GLU A 78 -16.51 16.02 -3.64
C GLU A 78 -15.16 16.26 -4.31
N ALA A 79 -14.96 17.44 -4.89
CA ALA A 79 -13.73 17.75 -5.57
C ALA A 79 -12.57 17.83 -4.57
N ILE A 80 -11.55 17.02 -4.81
CA ILE A 80 -10.34 16.95 -3.98
C ILE A 80 -9.15 17.50 -4.74
N ASP A 81 -8.23 18.13 -4.00
CA ASP A 81 -6.93 18.50 -4.53
C ASP A 81 -6.05 17.26 -4.63
N VAL A 82 -5.49 17.03 -5.80
CA VAL A 82 -4.63 15.90 -6.12
C VAL A 82 -3.37 16.42 -6.80
N ALA A 83 -2.22 16.27 -6.16
CA ALA A 83 -0.94 16.61 -6.73
C ALA A 83 0.04 15.43 -6.68
N ILE A 84 0.95 15.36 -7.65
CA ILE A 84 1.98 14.31 -7.70
C ILE A 84 2.86 14.31 -6.42
N SER A 85 3.02 15.46 -5.78
CA SER A 85 3.76 15.64 -4.53
C SER A 85 3.15 14.91 -3.32
N ASP A 86 1.89 14.51 -3.43
CA ASP A 86 1.16 13.85 -2.35
C ASP A 86 1.31 12.33 -2.42
N PHE A 87 1.93 11.79 -3.47
CA PHE A 87 2.14 10.36 -3.64
C PHE A 87 3.50 9.93 -3.12
N VAL A 88 3.50 8.99 -2.16
CA VAL A 88 4.71 8.48 -1.53
C VAL A 88 4.67 6.96 -1.44
N THR A 89 5.76 6.29 -1.81
CA THR A 89 5.86 4.84 -1.71
C THR A 89 6.20 4.37 -0.29
N THR A 90 5.97 3.09 0.03
CA THR A 90 6.45 2.45 1.28
C THR A 90 7.95 2.57 1.48
N GLN A 91 8.70 2.74 0.39
CA GLN A 91 10.16 2.92 0.41
C GLN A 91 10.57 4.38 0.63
N GLN A 92 9.63 5.26 0.97
CA GLN A 92 9.83 6.69 1.22
C GLN A 92 10.41 7.40 -0.02
N ILE A 93 9.83 7.12 -1.19
CA ILE A 93 10.11 7.85 -2.43
C ILE A 93 8.89 8.71 -2.71
N ASN A 94 9.09 10.02 -2.87
CA ASN A 94 8.04 10.92 -3.33
C ASN A 94 8.02 10.90 -4.87
N LEU A 95 6.84 10.72 -5.47
CA LEU A 95 6.73 10.56 -6.91
C LEU A 95 7.03 11.87 -7.68
N ASN A 96 7.03 13.03 -7.01
CA ASN A 96 7.49 14.30 -7.59
C ASN A 96 9.03 14.45 -7.60
N GLU A 97 9.77 13.55 -6.94
CA GLU A 97 11.24 13.62 -6.76
C GLU A 97 11.95 12.44 -7.46
N VAL A 98 11.39 11.96 -8.58
CA VAL A 98 11.88 10.77 -9.29
C VAL A 98 12.96 11.06 -10.34
N ASN A 99 13.40 12.32 -10.49
CA ASN A 99 14.32 12.72 -11.55
C ASN A 99 15.64 11.94 -11.56
N ALA A 100 16.22 11.64 -10.39
CA ALA A 100 17.44 10.86 -10.31
C ALA A 100 17.27 9.43 -10.87
N PHE A 101 16.12 8.80 -10.63
CA PHE A 101 15.80 7.48 -11.16
C PHE A 101 15.64 7.53 -12.69
N LEU A 102 14.99 8.57 -13.21
CA LEU A 102 14.84 8.76 -14.65
C LEU A 102 16.20 8.99 -15.33
N ASP A 103 17.10 9.74 -14.70
CA ASP A 103 18.44 9.99 -15.24
C ASP A 103 19.30 8.71 -15.22
N ASP A 104 19.14 7.86 -14.21
CA ASP A 104 19.78 6.54 -14.17
C ASP A 104 19.27 5.62 -15.29
N LEU A 105 17.98 5.67 -15.66
CA LEU A 105 17.42 4.89 -16.78
C LEU A 105 17.90 5.37 -18.15
N LEU A 106 18.14 6.68 -18.30
CA LEU A 106 18.71 7.22 -19.54
C LEU A 106 20.09 6.65 -19.87
N ALA A 107 20.87 6.24 -18.85
CA ALA A 107 22.15 5.57 -19.06
C ALA A 107 22.01 4.15 -19.65
N PHE A 108 20.79 3.63 -19.74
CA PHE A 108 20.42 2.35 -20.33
C PHE A 108 19.53 2.52 -21.57
N ASP A 109 19.57 3.70 -22.20
CA ASP A 109 18.79 4.03 -23.41
C ASP A 109 17.26 3.92 -23.21
N ILE A 110 16.80 4.12 -21.97
CA ILE A 110 15.38 4.13 -21.62
C ILE A 110 14.96 5.56 -21.25
N ASN A 111 14.29 6.25 -22.17
CA ASN A 111 13.78 7.60 -21.96
C ASN A 111 12.27 7.61 -21.63
N LEU A 112 11.94 7.38 -20.36
CA LEU A 112 10.55 7.45 -19.90
C LEU A 112 9.92 8.85 -19.96
N ARG A 113 10.72 9.90 -20.22
CA ARG A 113 10.19 11.26 -20.44
C ARG A 113 9.69 11.47 -21.87
N ASP A 114 9.93 10.51 -22.77
CA ASP A 114 9.38 10.56 -24.11
C ASP A 114 7.83 10.54 -24.06
N PRO A 115 7.14 11.47 -24.74
CA PRO A 115 5.68 11.50 -24.81
C PRO A 115 5.02 10.19 -25.24
N LYS A 116 5.72 9.29 -25.96
CA LYS A 116 5.23 7.97 -26.36
C LYS A 116 4.79 7.09 -25.18
N HIS A 117 5.35 7.34 -23.99
CA HIS A 117 5.01 6.59 -22.77
C HIS A 117 3.81 7.17 -22.03
N GLU A 118 3.38 8.38 -22.36
CA GLU A 118 2.20 9.04 -21.76
C GLU A 118 2.24 9.10 -20.22
N LEU A 119 3.41 9.28 -19.61
CA LEU A 119 3.57 9.33 -18.16
C LEU A 119 3.39 10.75 -17.61
N ASP A 120 2.70 10.84 -16.46
CA ASP A 120 2.42 12.08 -15.75
C ASP A 120 3.48 12.35 -14.67
N PHE A 121 4.43 13.24 -14.96
CA PHE A 121 5.50 13.61 -14.03
C PHE A 121 5.21 14.90 -13.23
N ASP A 122 4.26 15.71 -13.68
CA ASP A 122 3.88 16.96 -13.02
C ASP A 122 2.37 17.20 -13.20
N PHE A 123 1.63 17.14 -12.09
CA PHE A 123 0.22 17.52 -12.05
C PHE A 123 -0.16 18.05 -10.67
N SER A 124 -1.12 18.98 -10.71
CA SER A 124 -1.87 19.46 -9.55
C SER A 124 -3.25 19.87 -10.05
N THR A 125 -4.30 19.20 -9.57
CA THR A 125 -5.67 19.38 -10.05
C THR A 125 -6.67 19.31 -8.90
N ASN A 126 -7.81 19.98 -9.07
CA ASN A 126 -8.97 19.85 -8.21
C ASN A 126 -10.06 19.08 -8.98
N THR A 127 -10.36 17.85 -8.58
CA THR A 127 -11.20 16.94 -9.37
C THR A 127 -12.03 15.99 -8.52
N THR A 128 -13.12 15.48 -9.10
CA THR A 128 -13.94 14.38 -8.55
C THR A 128 -13.59 13.04 -9.20
N ASP A 129 -12.99 13.05 -10.39
CA ASP A 129 -12.55 11.86 -11.13
C ASP A 129 -11.33 12.22 -11.97
N ALA A 130 -10.23 11.50 -11.80
CA ALA A 130 -9.06 11.65 -12.66
C ALA A 130 -8.27 10.35 -12.75
N THR A 131 -7.65 10.15 -13.90
CA THR A 131 -6.74 9.05 -14.17
C THR A 131 -5.34 9.60 -14.39
N PHE A 132 -4.36 8.96 -13.76
CA PHE A 132 -2.95 9.35 -13.83
C PHE A 132 -2.09 8.14 -14.17
N LYS A 133 -1.14 8.32 -15.07
CA LYS A 133 -0.14 7.33 -15.45
C LYS A 133 1.17 7.64 -14.74
N LEU A 134 1.49 6.86 -13.72
CA LEU A 134 2.57 7.12 -12.78
C LEU A 134 3.81 6.27 -13.09
N PHE A 135 4.98 6.90 -12.98
CA PHE A 135 6.25 6.20 -12.82
C PHE A 135 6.56 6.00 -11.34
N ILE A 136 6.73 4.75 -10.92
CA ILE A 136 6.91 4.39 -9.51
C ILE A 136 8.20 3.57 -9.38
N PRO A 137 9.34 4.21 -9.04
CA PRO A 137 10.61 3.50 -8.88
C PRO A 137 10.68 2.75 -7.55
N LEU A 138 11.49 1.68 -7.51
CA LEU A 138 11.83 0.96 -6.29
C LEU A 138 13.29 1.23 -5.90
N ARG A 139 13.55 1.50 -4.62
CA ARG A 139 14.91 1.66 -4.09
C ARG A 139 15.60 0.32 -3.82
N LYS A 140 14.82 -0.73 -3.52
CA LYS A 140 15.34 -2.07 -3.26
C LYS A 140 14.59 -3.11 -4.09
N ASN A 141 15.36 -3.96 -4.75
CA ASN A 141 14.87 -5.15 -5.43
C ASN A 141 14.52 -6.24 -4.39
N GLY A 142 13.56 -7.11 -4.71
CA GLY A 142 13.20 -8.26 -3.88
C GLY A 142 12.04 -8.07 -2.90
N SER A 143 11.24 -7.02 -3.06
CA SER A 143 9.89 -6.97 -2.46
C SER A 143 8.91 -7.59 -3.45
N ASP A 144 7.96 -8.38 -2.96
CA ASP A 144 6.87 -8.93 -3.78
C ASP A 144 5.74 -7.91 -3.98
N THR A 145 5.72 -6.86 -3.16
CA THR A 145 4.69 -5.82 -3.19
C THR A 145 5.24 -4.42 -3.01
N LEU A 146 4.56 -3.43 -3.56
CA LEU A 146 4.82 -2.00 -3.34
C LEU A 146 3.51 -1.29 -2.99
N THR A 147 3.49 -0.50 -1.93
CA THR A 147 2.33 0.35 -1.63
C THR A 147 2.65 1.80 -1.94
N VAL A 148 1.74 2.46 -2.65
CA VAL A 148 1.75 3.91 -2.86
C VAL A 148 0.66 4.52 -1.98
N PHE A 149 1.05 5.49 -1.16
CA PHE A 149 0.16 6.28 -0.32
C PHE A 149 -0.11 7.61 -0.99
N PHE A 150 -1.37 8.03 -1.00
CA PHE A 150 -1.78 9.39 -1.31
C PHE A 150 -2.02 10.14 0.01
N LYS A 151 -1.22 11.17 0.25
CA LYS A 151 -1.25 12.03 1.44
C LYS A 151 -2.19 13.22 1.22
N GLY A 152 -3.46 12.94 0.94
CA GLY A 152 -4.50 13.97 0.87
C GLY A 152 -5.08 14.30 2.24
N GLU A 153 -6.31 14.83 2.26
CA GLU A 153 -7.09 14.99 3.49
C GLU A 153 -7.31 13.67 4.24
N GLN A 154 -7.22 12.56 3.52
CA GLN A 154 -7.27 11.21 4.06
C GLN A 154 -6.18 10.35 3.42
N GLU A 155 -5.56 9.51 4.24
CA GLU A 155 -4.55 8.58 3.78
C GLU A 155 -5.22 7.37 3.11
N ILE A 156 -5.11 7.32 1.79
CA ILE A 156 -5.56 6.21 0.97
C ILE A 156 -4.36 5.59 0.28
N SER A 157 -4.41 4.29 0.04
CA SER A 157 -3.25 3.55 -0.44
C SER A 157 -3.62 2.49 -1.46
N VAL A 158 -2.66 2.19 -2.33
CA VAL A 158 -2.78 1.22 -3.40
C VAL A 158 -1.62 0.24 -3.31
N LEU A 159 -1.92 -1.05 -3.36
CA LEU A 159 -0.95 -2.13 -3.32
C LEU A 159 -0.73 -2.69 -4.74
N PHE A 160 0.50 -2.58 -5.22
CA PHE A 160 0.98 -3.22 -6.44
C PHE A 160 1.63 -4.55 -6.10
N ASP A 161 1.22 -5.62 -6.80
CA ASP A 161 1.87 -6.92 -6.77
C ASP A 161 2.98 -6.96 -7.83
N LEU A 162 4.22 -7.05 -7.38
CA LEU A 162 5.42 -6.98 -8.19
C LEU A 162 5.81 -8.32 -8.80
N THR A 163 5.11 -9.41 -8.45
CA THR A 163 5.39 -10.75 -8.97
C THR A 163 4.68 -11.01 -10.29
N ASN A 164 3.67 -10.21 -10.61
CA ASN A 164 2.81 -10.35 -11.78
C ASN A 164 2.99 -9.17 -12.76
N ASN A 165 2.42 -9.30 -13.97
CA ASN A 165 2.40 -8.27 -15.02
C ASN A 165 3.80 -7.72 -15.38
N GLN A 166 4.74 -8.63 -15.63
CA GLN A 166 6.11 -8.25 -16.03
C GLN A 166 6.08 -7.64 -17.44
N GLY A 167 6.57 -6.40 -17.53
CA GLY A 167 6.80 -5.69 -18.78
C GLY A 167 8.07 -6.17 -19.48
N GLU A 168 8.13 -5.97 -20.79
CA GLU A 168 9.30 -6.30 -21.60
C GLU A 168 10.14 -5.04 -21.78
N ILE A 169 11.35 -4.99 -21.20
CA ILE A 169 12.23 -3.82 -21.26
C ILE A 169 12.54 -3.37 -22.69
N ILE A 170 12.60 -4.31 -23.64
CA ILE A 170 12.85 -4.02 -25.06
C ILE A 170 11.80 -3.05 -25.62
N LYS A 171 10.57 -3.04 -25.07
CA LYS A 171 9.51 -2.10 -25.48
C LYS A 171 9.74 -0.67 -24.97
N LEU A 172 10.63 -0.49 -24.00
CA LEU A 172 10.96 0.80 -23.40
C LEU A 172 12.24 1.43 -23.95
N VAL A 173 13.15 0.61 -24.49
CA VAL A 173 14.40 1.09 -25.08
C VAL A 173 14.07 1.90 -26.33
N ASP A 174 14.69 3.08 -26.44
CA ASP A 174 14.65 3.84 -27.69
C ASP A 174 15.47 3.08 -28.74
N GLU A 175 14.80 2.42 -29.70
CA GLU A 175 15.50 1.97 -30.89
C GLU A 175 15.92 3.22 -31.67
N ASP A 176 17.23 3.51 -31.67
CA ASP A 176 17.83 4.47 -32.60
C ASP A 176 17.38 4.10 -34.03
N GLU A 177 16.52 4.92 -34.65
CA GLU A 177 16.28 4.89 -36.11
C GLU A 177 17.53 5.33 -36.89
#